data_AF-T0YHD1-F1
#
_entry.id   AF-T0YHD1-F1
#
_cell.length_a   1.000
_cell.length_b   1.000
_cell.length_c   1.000
_cell.angle_alpha   90.00
_cell.angle_beta   90.00
_cell.angle_gamma   90.00
#
_symmetry.space_group_name_H-M   'P 1'
#
loop_
_entity.id
_entity.type
_entity.pdbx_description
1 polymer ?
#
loop_
_entity_poly.entity_id
_entity_poly.type
_entity_poly.pdbx_seq_one_letter_code
_entity_poly.pdbx_strand_id
1 'polypeptide(L)'
;MSGEVSSIKRVVAGYGKVAVIDELSREHGIHPDRIIYVGDGSSDVHVMLHVNNGEGFTIAVSENLQLARIARCTVLSDNACSVLVPVFDQLLGMRMPEIRRVLEDNGLRLEEWERARTDRVLIRETAAAPAAV
;
A
#
# COMPACT_ATOMS: atom_id res chain seq x y z
N MET A 1 21.63 -15.14 37.27
CA MET A 1 21.92 -14.53 35.96
C MET A 1 20.57 -14.26 35.31
N SER A 2 20.17 -12.99 35.25
CA SER A 2 18.89 -12.60 34.62
C SER A 2 19.04 -12.77 33.12
N GLY A 3 18.25 -13.66 32.51
CA GLY A 3 18.30 -14.00 31.08
C GLY A 3 17.70 -12.92 30.18
N GLU A 4 17.99 -11.65 30.46
CA GLU A 4 17.43 -10.52 29.74
C GLU A 4 18.05 -10.39 28.35
N VAL A 5 17.17 -10.32 27.35
CA VAL A 5 17.57 -10.09 25.96
C VAL A 5 17.97 -8.63 25.80
N SER A 6 19.24 -8.37 25.51
CA SER A 6 19.78 -7.01 25.39
C SER A 6 19.60 -6.39 24.01
N SER A 7 19.50 -7.20 22.94
CA SER A 7 19.24 -6.72 21.57
C SER A 7 18.89 -7.86 20.62
N ILE A 8 18.12 -7.57 19.58
CA ILE A 8 17.80 -8.51 18.50
C ILE A 8 18.63 -8.12 17.27
N LYS A 9 19.50 -9.03 16.80
CA LYS A 9 20.43 -8.75 15.68
C LYS A 9 19.79 -8.86 14.29
N ARG A 10 18.78 -9.74 14.12
CA ARG A 10 18.08 -9.99 12.86
C ARG A 10 16.65 -10.43 13.13
N VAL A 11 15.75 -10.00 12.27
CA VAL A 11 14.34 -10.40 12.26
C VAL A 11 13.93 -10.69 10.81
N VAL A 12 12.86 -11.47 10.63
CA VAL A 12 12.30 -11.77 9.30
C VAL A 12 12.01 -10.47 8.54
N ALA A 13 12.10 -10.49 7.20
CA ALA A 13 12.13 -9.29 6.34
C ALA A 13 11.07 -8.22 6.64
N GLY A 14 9.87 -8.60 7.10
CA GLY A 14 8.83 -7.65 7.51
C GLY A 14 9.15 -6.90 8.82
N TYR A 15 9.62 -7.60 9.85
CA TYR A 15 9.99 -6.97 11.12
C TYR A 15 11.23 -6.09 11.02
N GLY A 16 12.13 -6.38 10.08
CA GLY A 16 13.32 -5.56 9.84
C GLY A 16 12.94 -4.17 9.31
N LYS A 17 11.98 -4.12 8.38
CA LYS A 17 11.44 -2.86 7.85
C LYS A 17 10.71 -2.05 8.93
N VAL A 18 9.96 -2.69 9.82
CA VAL A 18 9.30 -2.03 10.97
C VAL A 18 10.33 -1.36 11.88
N ALA A 19 11.39 -2.08 12.25
CA ALA A 19 12.43 -1.53 13.12
C ALA A 19 13.11 -0.29 12.51
N VAL A 20 13.36 -0.30 11.19
CA VAL A 20 13.92 0.85 10.48
C VAL A 20 12.95 2.04 10.46
N ILE A 21 11.65 1.80 10.26
CA ILE A 21 10.64 2.88 10.31
C ILE A 21 10.59 3.50 11.71
N ASP A 22 10.59 2.70 12.77
CA ASP A 22 10.55 3.18 14.15
C ASP A 22 11.82 3.98 14.48
N GLU A 23 12.98 3.52 14.00
CA GLU A 23 14.25 4.22 14.16
C GLU A 23 14.24 5.57 13.45
N LEU A 24 13.89 5.61 12.16
CA LEU A 24 13.81 6.84 11.38
C LEU A 24 12.79 7.82 11.96
N SER A 25 11.63 7.33 12.40
CA SER A 25 10.58 8.17 12.98
C SER A 25 11.04 8.79 14.28
N ARG A 26 11.74 8.02 15.13
CA ARG A 26 12.33 8.53 16.38
C ARG A 26 13.45 9.54 16.11
N GLU A 27 14.33 9.24 15.16
CA GLU A 27 15.46 10.12 14.80
C GLU A 27 14.97 11.49 14.31
N HIS A 28 13.89 11.51 13.53
CA HIS A 28 13.36 12.73 12.91
C HIS A 28 12.17 13.35 13.68
N GLY A 29 11.75 12.76 14.80
CA GLY A 29 10.60 13.23 15.57
C GLY A 29 9.27 13.18 14.79
N ILE A 30 9.13 12.22 13.87
CA ILE A 30 7.94 12.05 13.04
C ILE A 30 6.90 11.27 13.84
N HIS A 31 5.72 11.87 14.03
CA HIS A 31 4.61 11.20 14.68
C HIS A 31 4.05 10.08 13.76
N PRO A 32 3.61 8.92 14.31
CA PRO A 32 3.18 7.77 13.49
C PRO A 32 2.09 8.06 12.45
N ASP A 33 1.17 8.99 12.75
CA ASP A 33 0.10 9.42 11.83
C ASP A 33 0.58 10.22 10.61
N ARG A 34 1.87 10.60 10.59
CA ARG A 34 2.52 11.31 9.47
C ARG A 34 3.34 10.38 8.57
N ILE A 35 3.25 9.07 8.80
CA ILE A 35 3.99 8.09 8.00
C ILE A 35 3.16 7.70 6.79
N ILE A 36 3.76 7.87 5.60
CA ILE A 36 3.25 7.30 4.36
C ILE A 36 4.16 6.13 3.99
N TYR A 37 3.57 4.95 3.82
CA TYR A 37 4.31 3.75 3.45
C TYR A 37 3.81 3.18 2.14
N VAL A 38 4.74 2.82 1.26
CA VAL A 38 4.45 2.21 -0.05
C VAL A 38 5.10 0.83 -0.09
N GLY A 39 4.36 -0.19 -0.50
CA GLY A 39 4.88 -1.56 -0.63
C GLY A 39 4.21 -2.37 -1.73
N ASP A 40 4.92 -3.37 -2.24
CA ASP A 40 4.56 -4.14 -3.43
C ASP A 40 4.55 -5.66 -3.20
N GLY A 41 5.20 -6.13 -2.13
CA GLY A 41 5.41 -7.54 -1.85
C GLY A 41 4.85 -8.03 -0.52
N SER A 42 4.78 -9.34 -0.35
CA SER A 42 4.29 -9.97 0.90
C SER A 42 5.11 -9.58 2.13
N SER A 43 6.38 -9.20 1.96
CA SER A 43 7.24 -8.69 3.03
C SER A 43 6.71 -7.40 3.67
N ASP A 44 5.87 -6.65 2.95
CA ASP A 44 5.33 -5.35 3.35
C ASP A 44 4.08 -5.47 4.22
N VAL A 45 3.47 -6.66 4.30
CA VAL A 45 2.25 -6.92 5.07
C VAL A 45 2.40 -6.47 6.53
N HIS A 46 3.46 -6.89 7.20
CA HIS A 46 3.69 -6.52 8.60
C HIS A 46 3.96 -5.03 8.78
N VAL A 47 4.59 -4.41 7.79
CA VAL A 47 4.92 -2.98 7.81
C VAL A 47 3.67 -2.15 7.62
N MET A 48 2.79 -2.52 6.69
CA MET A 48 1.51 -1.85 6.47
C MET A 48 0.59 -1.99 7.68
N LEU A 49 0.53 -3.16 8.33
CA LEU A 49 -0.22 -3.33 9.58
C LEU A 49 0.32 -2.42 10.68
N HIS A 50 1.64 -2.33 10.82
CA HIS A 50 2.30 -1.45 11.80
C HIS A 50 1.97 0.03 11.55
N VAL A 51 2.13 0.50 10.31
CA VAL A 51 1.85 1.90 9.93
C VAL A 51 0.37 2.23 10.09
N ASN A 52 -0.53 1.33 9.69
CA ASN A 52 -1.96 1.52 9.87
C ASN A 52 -2.35 1.61 11.36
N ASN A 53 -1.71 0.85 12.25
CA ASN A 53 -1.95 0.90 13.69
C ASN A 53 -1.54 2.25 14.31
N GLY A 54 -0.59 2.96 13.68
CA GLY A 54 -0.21 4.33 14.02
C GLY A 54 -1.06 5.41 13.34
N GLU A 55 -2.16 5.03 12.67
CA GLU A 55 -2.99 5.90 11.82
C GLU A 55 -2.24 6.51 10.62
N GLY A 56 -1.12 5.92 10.21
CA GLY A 56 -0.42 6.29 8.99
C GLY A 56 -1.16 5.84 7.72
N PHE A 57 -0.66 6.29 6.57
CA PHE A 57 -1.26 6.03 5.26
C PHE A 57 -0.44 5.01 4.47
N THR A 58 -1.09 3.94 4.00
CA THR A 58 -0.44 2.84 3.29
C THR A 58 -0.92 2.72 1.85
N ILE A 59 0.01 2.56 0.92
CA ILE A 59 -0.25 2.38 -0.51
C ILE A 59 0.34 1.05 -0.96
N ALA A 60 -0.50 0.15 -1.47
CA ALA A 60 -0.05 -1.04 -2.17
C ALA A 60 0.15 -0.72 -3.65
N VAL A 61 1.28 -1.13 -4.22
CA VAL A 61 1.55 -1.04 -5.67
C VAL A 61 1.66 -2.44 -6.25
N SER A 62 0.56 -3.19 -6.19
CA SER A 62 0.56 -4.63 -6.48
C SER A 62 -0.85 -5.14 -6.74
N GLU A 63 -0.97 -6.14 -7.62
CA GLU A 63 -2.21 -6.92 -7.77
C GLU A 63 -2.39 -7.95 -6.64
N ASN A 64 -1.44 -8.03 -5.70
CA ASN A 64 -1.51 -8.94 -4.57
C ASN A 64 -2.70 -8.60 -3.66
N LEU A 65 -3.71 -9.47 -3.67
CA LEU A 65 -4.95 -9.33 -2.89
C LEU A 65 -4.72 -9.21 -1.39
N GLN A 66 -3.65 -9.81 -0.85
CA GLN A 66 -3.33 -9.72 0.56
C GLN A 66 -2.90 -8.29 0.94
N LEU A 67 -2.10 -7.64 0.10
CA LEU A 67 -1.71 -6.25 0.30
C LEU A 67 -2.90 -5.31 0.09
N ALA A 68 -3.70 -5.54 -0.95
CA ALA A 68 -4.85 -4.71 -1.25
C ALA A 68 -5.90 -4.68 -0.12
N ARG A 69 -6.00 -5.75 0.68
CA ARG A 69 -6.90 -5.82 1.86
C ARG A 69 -6.40 -5.02 3.05
N ILE A 70 -5.10 -4.75 3.13
CA ILE A 70 -4.46 -4.10 4.28
C ILE A 70 -4.17 -2.64 3.98
N ALA A 71 -3.74 -2.33 2.76
CA ALA A 71 -3.41 -0.96 2.38
C ALA A 71 -4.64 -0.04 2.39
N ARG A 72 -4.44 1.23 2.78
CA ARG A 72 -5.49 2.26 2.68
C ARG A 72 -5.87 2.54 1.22
N CYS A 73 -4.92 2.39 0.30
CA CYS A 73 -5.12 2.53 -1.13
C CYS A 73 -4.28 1.50 -1.89
N THR A 74 -4.77 1.03 -3.04
CA THR A 74 -3.97 0.24 -3.99
C THR A 74 -3.88 1.00 -5.31
N VAL A 75 -2.68 1.09 -5.86
CA VAL A 75 -2.39 1.73 -7.14
C VAL A 75 -1.85 0.66 -8.09
N LEU A 76 -2.50 0.52 -9.25
CA LEU A 76 -2.02 -0.30 -10.34
C LEU A 76 -1.55 0.63 -11.45
N SER A 77 -0.25 0.66 -11.69
CA SER A 77 0.37 1.50 -12.71
C SER A 77 1.77 0.98 -13.03
N ASP A 78 2.20 1.25 -14.25
CA ASP A 78 3.58 1.07 -14.72
C ASP A 78 4.48 2.27 -14.39
N ASN A 79 3.91 3.38 -13.87
CA ASN A 79 4.64 4.58 -13.50
C ASN A 79 4.76 4.70 -11.97
N ALA A 80 6.00 4.80 -11.46
CA ALA A 80 6.27 4.94 -10.03
C ALA A 80 5.68 6.22 -9.40
N CYS A 81 5.47 7.28 -10.18
CA CYS A 81 4.88 8.54 -9.69
C CYS A 81 3.36 8.43 -9.44
N SER A 82 2.71 7.36 -9.90
CA SER A 82 1.27 7.14 -9.69
C SER A 82 0.86 7.11 -8.22
N VAL A 83 1.78 6.75 -7.31
CA VAL A 83 1.55 6.75 -5.86
C VAL A 83 1.31 8.16 -5.29
N LEU A 84 1.72 9.21 -6.01
CA LEU A 84 1.45 10.59 -5.60
C LEU A 84 -0.02 10.97 -5.76
N VAL A 85 -0.72 10.37 -6.73
CA VAL A 85 -2.15 10.66 -6.99
C VAL A 85 -3.01 10.44 -5.74
N PRO A 86 -3.00 9.26 -5.07
CA PRO A 86 -3.76 9.07 -3.85
C PRO A 86 -3.26 9.90 -2.67
N VAL A 87 -1.97 10.28 -2.63
CA VAL A 87 -1.45 11.20 -1.59
C VAL A 87 -2.10 12.58 -1.75
N PHE A 88 -2.06 13.13 -2.96
CA PHE A 88 -2.67 14.43 -3.26
C PHE A 88 -4.20 14.42 -3.05
N ASP A 89 -4.88 13.36 -3.48
CA ASP A 89 -6.34 13.25 -3.34
C ASP A 89 -6.79 13.00 -1.90
N GLN A 90 -6.25 11.97 -1.23
CA GLN A 90 -6.82 11.46 0.02
C GLN A 90 -6.21 12.10 1.26
N LEU A 91 -4.93 12.51 1.21
CA LEU A 91 -4.27 13.15 2.35
C LEU A 91 -4.29 14.68 2.23
N LEU A 92 -4.12 15.21 1.03
CA LEU A 92 -4.10 16.67 0.81
C LEU A 92 -5.44 17.23 0.34
N GLY A 93 -6.42 16.39 0.02
CA GLY A 93 -7.76 16.82 -0.38
C GLY A 93 -7.80 17.59 -1.71
N MET A 94 -6.77 17.44 -2.54
CA MET A 94 -6.68 18.14 -3.83
C MET A 94 -7.70 17.60 -4.82
N ARG A 95 -8.33 18.49 -5.58
CA ARG A 95 -9.25 18.09 -6.64
C ARG A 95 -8.48 17.68 -7.89
N MET A 96 -9.11 16.89 -8.76
CA MET A 96 -8.48 16.40 -9.99
C MET A 96 -7.80 17.45 -10.87
N PRO A 97 -8.39 18.65 -11.10
CA PRO A 97 -7.70 19.66 -11.88
C PRO A 97 -6.38 20.14 -11.24
N GLU A 98 -6.30 20.16 -9.91
CA GLU A 98 -5.12 20.59 -9.15
C GLU A 98 -4.04 19.52 -9.20
N ILE A 99 -4.42 18.25 -9.07
CA ILE A 99 -3.49 17.12 -9.21
C ILE A 99 -2.90 17.05 -10.62
N ARG A 100 -3.74 17.17 -11.65
CA ARG A 100 -3.29 17.19 -13.05
C ARG A 100 -2.27 18.31 -13.28
N ARG A 101 -2.58 19.51 -12.80
CA ARG A 101 -1.68 20.66 -12.93
C ARG A 101 -0.33 20.40 -12.26
N VAL A 102 -0.30 19.90 -11.02
CA VAL A 102 0.97 19.62 -10.32
C VAL A 102 1.78 18.58 -11.08
N LEU A 103 1.15 17.53 -11.59
CA LEU A 103 1.85 16.53 -12.40
C LEU A 103 2.40 17.14 -13.69
N GLU A 104 1.58 17.92 -14.41
CA GLU A 104 1.97 18.56 -15.69
C GLU A 104 3.11 19.56 -15.50
N ASP A 105 3.06 20.37 -14.44
CA ASP A 105 4.13 21.31 -14.05
C ASP A 105 5.45 20.58 -13.75
N ASN A 106 5.40 19.28 -13.46
CA ASN A 106 6.56 18.40 -13.24
C ASN A 106 6.82 17.44 -14.42
N GLY A 107 6.22 17.68 -15.60
CA GLY A 107 6.46 16.90 -16.82
C GLY A 107 5.74 15.55 -16.86
N LEU A 108 4.77 15.32 -15.99
CA LEU A 108 3.96 14.10 -15.93
C LEU A 108 2.54 14.38 -16.39
N ARG A 109 2.02 13.56 -17.30
CA ARG A 109 0.63 13.70 -17.78
C ARG A 109 -0.24 12.61 -17.17
N LEU A 110 -1.32 13.02 -16.49
CA LEU A 110 -2.33 12.09 -15.99
C LEU A 110 -3.45 11.93 -17.02
N GLU A 111 -3.35 10.88 -17.83
CA GLU A 111 -4.34 10.60 -18.88
C GLU A 111 -5.62 10.02 -18.31
N GLU A 112 -5.52 8.92 -17.57
CA GLU A 112 -6.66 8.22 -16.99
C GLU A 112 -6.42 7.89 -15.51
N TRP A 113 -7.48 8.00 -14.71
CA TRP A 113 -7.49 7.54 -13.33
C TRP A 113 -8.87 7.01 -12.98
N GLU A 114 -8.98 5.70 -12.87
CA GLU A 114 -10.20 5.02 -12.43
C GLU A 114 -10.03 4.51 -11.00
N ARG A 115 -10.98 4.85 -10.12
CA ARG A 115 -11.02 4.32 -8.75
C ARG A 115 -12.04 3.18 -8.68
N ALA A 116 -11.53 1.95 -8.63
CA ALA A 116 -12.36 0.80 -8.34
C ALA A 116 -12.52 0.63 -6.81
N ARG A 117 -13.77 0.59 -6.32
CA ARG A 117 -14.12 -0.03 -5.03
C ARG A 117 -14.32 -1.53 -5.32
N THR A 118 -13.23 -2.29 -5.29
CA THR A 118 -13.13 -3.62 -5.90
C THR A 118 -14.12 -4.66 -5.36
N ASP A 119 -14.82 -5.36 -6.27
CA ASP A 119 -15.21 -6.77 -6.15
C ASP A 119 -15.00 -7.46 -7.52
N ARG A 120 -14.35 -8.64 -7.54
CA ARG A 120 -14.20 -9.48 -8.75
C ARG A 120 -14.60 -10.92 -8.46
N VAL A 121 -15.69 -11.36 -9.08
CA VAL A 121 -16.30 -12.68 -8.93
C VAL A 121 -16.53 -13.31 -10.31
N LEU A 122 -16.17 -14.59 -10.48
CA LEU A 122 -16.58 -15.38 -11.65
C LEU A 122 -17.10 -16.76 -11.20
N ILE A 123 -18.38 -17.02 -11.47
CA ILE A 123 -19.08 -18.27 -11.15
C ILE A 123 -19.60 -18.88 -12.46
N ARG A 124 -19.44 -20.20 -12.64
CA ARG A 124 -20.01 -20.96 -13.77
C ARG A 124 -20.56 -22.30 -13.29
N GLU A 125 -21.77 -22.66 -13.71
CA GLU A 125 -22.33 -24.00 -13.59
C GLU A 125 -22.19 -24.78 -14.91
N THR A 126 -21.88 -26.07 -14.83
CA THR A 126 -21.72 -26.97 -15.99
C THR A 126 -23.08 -27.58 -16.38
N ALA A 127 -23.42 -27.61 -17.68
CA ALA A 127 -24.56 -28.39 -18.14
C ALA A 127 -24.32 -29.90 -17.89
N ALA A 128 -25.20 -30.55 -17.12
CA ALA A 128 -25.13 -32.00 -16.92
C ALA A 128 -25.72 -32.76 -18.13
N ALA A 129 -24.80 -33.46 -18.82
CA ALA A 129 -24.87 -34.61 -19.72
C ALA A 129 -26.05 -34.82 -20.69
N PRO A 130 -25.78 -35.07 -21.99
CA PRO A 130 -26.52 -36.10 -22.72
C PRO A 130 -25.96 -37.48 -22.34
N ALA A 131 -26.75 -38.31 -21.67
CA ALA A 131 -26.50 -39.75 -21.65
C ALA A 131 -27.11 -40.32 -22.93
N ALA A 132 -26.27 -40.70 -23.90
CA ALA A 132 -26.71 -41.36 -25.12
C ALA A 132 -25.70 -42.45 -25.53
N VAL A 133 -26.02 -43.70 -25.16
CA VAL A 133 -25.80 -44.89 -26.00
C VAL A 133 -27.03 -45.78 -25.86
#